data_AF-B4PMQ6-F1
#
_entry.id   AF-B4PMQ6-F1
#
_cell.length_a   1.000
_cell.length_b   1.000
_cell.length_c   1.000
_cell.angle_alpha   90.00
_cell.angle_beta   90.00
_cell.angle_gamma   90.00
#
_symmetry.space_group_name_H-M   'P 1'
#
loop_
_entity.id
_entity.type
_entity.pdbx_description
1 polymer ?
#
loop_
_entity_poly.entity_id
_entity_poly.type
_entity_poly.pdbx_seq_one_letter_code
_entity_poly.pdbx_strand_id
1 'polypeptide(L)'
;MDEKRFSQSDSNLQMANNARIEHTSSEGHEGDATCVAYFDGQLFSGGADGKIRIWSPELQLLATVNAHEAYIYCMAINQHGKVYSSSCDGQVHFMMPPYGDDSVQELFRCDDAIQAMYCDGSVLYTGDDKGVVTTWTNDRMLFKYSLVEEVKSLAGEQNLIYTVRDLDVVVSQVAEGKSGKYSNKAVIPGKSPLQLLGPLVDGKRSYLAFTDRSGMGLQLVNNLSQQRYSKIWELPDCHEWIVNALCGNETYLYSGGYDKKVKGWTDLGAGKPKALGEVEVDSCVNSICCGANNTVYIASSDGYIRSAKFV
;
A
#
# COMPACT_ATOMS: atom_id res chain seq x y z
N MET A 1 -29.94 21.72 35.79
CA MET A 1 -29.81 22.02 34.35
C MET A 1 -28.54 22.83 34.23
N ASP A 2 -27.41 22.14 34.02
CA ASP A 2 -26.11 22.78 33.79
C ASP A 2 -25.50 22.10 32.57
N GLU A 3 -25.64 22.76 31.42
CA GLU A 3 -25.01 22.35 30.17
C GLU A 3 -23.51 22.64 30.25
N LYS A 4 -22.71 21.58 30.35
CA LYS A 4 -21.27 21.63 30.10
C LYS A 4 -21.06 21.95 28.61
N ARG A 5 -20.57 23.15 28.33
CA ARG A 5 -19.94 23.49 27.04
C ARG A 5 -18.75 22.56 26.83
N PHE A 6 -18.86 21.64 25.87
CA PHE A 6 -17.70 20.97 25.30
C PHE A 6 -16.85 22.02 24.56
N SER A 7 -15.60 22.19 25.00
CA SER A 7 -14.58 22.90 24.23
C SER A 7 -14.29 22.08 22.98
N GLN A 8 -14.49 22.68 21.79
CA GLN A 8 -13.95 22.19 20.53
C GLN A 8 -12.45 21.94 20.71
N SER A 9 -12.03 20.70 20.49
CA SER A 9 -10.63 20.31 20.42
C SER A 9 -10.00 20.90 19.16
N ASP A 10 -8.85 21.56 19.32
CA ASP A 10 -7.96 22.01 18.23
C ASP A 10 -7.43 20.82 17.42
N SER A 11 -8.23 20.29 16.48
CA SER A 11 -7.90 19.06 15.74
C SER A 11 -7.57 19.24 14.25
N ASN A 12 -7.31 20.45 13.77
CA ASN A 12 -6.84 20.63 12.40
C ASN A 12 -5.35 21.01 12.39
N LEU A 13 -4.49 20.01 12.16
CA LEU A 13 -3.15 20.25 11.65
C LEU A 13 -3.31 20.95 10.29
N GLN A 14 -3.01 22.25 10.22
CA GLN A 14 -3.02 22.96 8.96
C GLN A 14 -1.90 22.39 8.07
N MET A 15 -2.28 21.84 6.91
CA MET A 15 -1.33 21.30 5.95
C MET A 15 -0.47 22.44 5.39
N ALA A 16 0.84 22.20 5.27
CA ALA A 16 1.74 23.16 4.64
C ALA A 16 1.53 23.16 3.11
N ASN A 17 1.68 24.31 2.45
CA ASN A 17 1.59 24.41 0.98
C ASN A 17 2.87 23.95 0.27
N ASN A 18 3.54 22.92 0.77
CA ASN A 18 4.81 22.43 0.23
C ASN A 18 4.66 21.17 -0.62
N ALA A 19 3.53 21.01 -1.30
CA ALA A 19 3.34 19.93 -2.24
C ALA A 19 2.73 20.42 -3.56
N ARG A 20 3.10 19.79 -4.68
CA ARG A 20 2.55 20.10 -6.00
C ARG A 20 2.58 18.88 -6.92
N ILE A 21 1.63 18.81 -7.85
CA ILE A 21 1.70 17.90 -8.99
C ILE A 21 2.82 18.40 -9.93
N GLU A 22 3.74 17.53 -10.33
CA GLU A 22 4.83 17.83 -11.28
C GLU A 22 4.50 17.32 -12.68
N HIS A 23 3.98 16.09 -12.79
CA HIS A 23 3.66 15.47 -14.06
C HIS A 23 2.31 14.74 -14.01
N THR A 24 1.67 14.65 -15.17
CA THR A 24 0.55 13.76 -15.46
C THR A 24 0.96 12.87 -16.63
N SER A 25 0.56 11.61 -16.61
CA SER A 25 0.90 10.64 -17.66
C SER A 25 0.44 11.10 -19.04
N SER A 26 1.27 10.81 -20.05
CA SER A 26 1.01 11.18 -21.45
C SER A 26 -0.29 10.56 -22.01
N GLU A 27 -0.75 9.47 -21.41
CA GLU A 27 -2.02 8.80 -21.67
C GLU A 27 -2.54 8.16 -20.38
N GLY A 28 -3.82 7.75 -20.37
CA GLY A 28 -4.44 7.03 -19.25
C GLY A 28 -4.73 5.56 -19.60
N HIS A 29 -5.01 4.77 -18.57
CA HIS A 29 -5.67 3.47 -18.74
C HIS A 29 -7.09 3.63 -19.28
N GLU A 30 -7.58 2.60 -19.97
CA GLU A 30 -9.00 2.52 -20.30
C GLU A 30 -9.76 2.11 -19.02
N GLY A 31 -10.40 3.09 -18.38
CA GLY A 31 -10.95 2.95 -17.03
C GLY A 31 -9.93 3.26 -15.95
N ASP A 32 -10.19 2.81 -14.71
CA ASP A 32 -9.37 3.12 -13.55
C ASP A 32 -7.90 2.68 -13.72
N ALA A 33 -6.98 3.55 -13.30
CA ALA A 33 -5.64 3.12 -12.91
C ALA A 33 -5.75 2.57 -11.49
N THR A 34 -5.40 1.30 -11.29
CA THR A 34 -5.79 0.55 -10.08
C THR A 34 -4.64 0.41 -9.10
N CYS A 35 -3.41 0.33 -9.60
CA CYS A 35 -2.22 0.11 -8.78
C CYS A 35 -0.98 0.74 -9.42
N VAL A 36 -0.02 1.14 -8.57
CA VAL A 36 1.29 1.67 -9.00
C VAL A 36 2.43 1.08 -8.18
N ALA A 37 3.57 0.84 -8.82
CA ALA A 37 4.81 0.40 -8.19
C ALA A 37 6.02 1.06 -8.86
N TYR A 38 7.05 1.41 -8.09
CA TYR A 38 8.24 2.09 -8.60
C TYR A 38 9.49 1.28 -8.32
N PHE A 39 10.37 1.16 -9.32
CA PHE A 39 11.65 0.48 -9.19
C PHE A 39 12.66 1.05 -10.19
N ASP A 40 13.86 1.37 -9.70
CA ASP A 40 15.03 1.76 -10.50
C ASP A 40 14.75 2.79 -11.60
N GLY A 41 14.04 3.88 -11.26
CA GLY A 41 13.75 4.95 -12.21
C GLY A 41 12.57 4.68 -13.14
N GLN A 42 11.91 3.54 -13.01
CA GLN A 42 10.72 3.19 -13.79
C GLN A 42 9.50 3.09 -12.88
N LEU A 43 8.38 3.59 -13.39
CA LEU A 43 7.09 3.42 -12.76
C LEU A 43 6.28 2.38 -13.54
N PHE A 44 5.59 1.52 -12.81
CA PHE A 44 4.66 0.53 -13.33
C PHE A 44 3.27 0.90 -12.85
N SER A 45 2.28 0.88 -13.73
CA SER A 45 0.87 1.03 -13.37
C SER A 45 0.03 -0.09 -13.97
N GLY A 46 -0.89 -0.63 -13.18
CA GLY A 46 -1.93 -1.55 -13.65
C GLY A 46 -3.27 -0.83 -13.78
N GLY A 47 -4.12 -1.30 -14.69
CA GLY A 47 -5.43 -0.70 -14.92
C GLY A 47 -6.59 -1.70 -15.02
N ALA A 48 -7.78 -1.13 -15.09
CA ALA A 48 -9.02 -1.85 -15.39
C ALA A 48 -9.00 -2.53 -16.77
N ASP A 49 -8.14 -2.04 -17.66
CA ASP A 49 -7.90 -2.55 -19.01
C ASP A 49 -7.01 -3.80 -19.09
N GLY A 50 -6.60 -4.35 -17.94
CA GLY A 50 -5.74 -5.55 -17.89
C GLY A 50 -4.28 -5.31 -18.27
N LYS A 51 -3.91 -4.06 -18.56
CA LYS A 51 -2.58 -3.71 -19.03
C LYS A 51 -1.70 -3.24 -17.88
N ILE A 52 -0.42 -3.57 -17.97
CA ILE A 52 0.62 -2.89 -17.20
C ILE A 52 1.32 -1.89 -18.12
N ARG A 53 1.32 -0.61 -17.73
CA ARG A 53 2.10 0.43 -18.42
C ARG A 53 3.37 0.74 -17.64
N ILE A 54 4.43 1.00 -18.39
CA ILE A 54 5.75 1.34 -17.86
C ILE A 54 6.07 2.78 -18.26
N TRP A 55 6.50 3.58 -17.31
CA TRP A 55 6.69 5.02 -17.48
C TRP A 55 8.08 5.47 -17.06
N SER A 56 8.54 6.55 -17.68
CA SER A 56 9.68 7.34 -17.18
C SER A 56 9.29 8.07 -15.88
N PRO A 57 10.26 8.64 -15.15
CA PRO A 57 9.96 9.46 -13.97
C PRO A 57 9.05 10.67 -14.27
N GLU A 58 9.14 11.22 -15.49
CA GLU A 58 8.33 12.32 -16.02
C GLU A 58 7.00 11.85 -16.62
N LEU A 59 6.63 10.58 -16.36
CA LEU A 59 5.40 9.93 -16.81
C LEU A 59 5.22 9.89 -18.34
N GLN A 60 6.32 9.76 -19.07
CA GLN A 60 6.27 9.40 -20.49
C GLN A 60 6.13 7.88 -20.63
N LEU A 61 5.21 7.43 -21.48
CA LEU A 61 5.01 6.01 -21.73
C LEU A 61 6.27 5.41 -22.39
N LEU A 62 6.83 4.38 -21.76
CA LEU A 62 7.96 3.61 -22.27
C LEU A 62 7.50 2.31 -22.94
N ALA A 63 6.53 1.63 -22.34
CA ALA A 63 5.98 0.38 -22.86
C ALA A 63 4.57 0.12 -22.30
N THR A 64 3.82 -0.72 -23.02
CA THR A 64 2.56 -1.30 -22.58
C THR A 64 2.66 -2.81 -22.68
N VAL A 65 2.26 -3.51 -21.62
CA VAL A 65 2.30 -4.96 -21.51
C VAL A 65 0.87 -5.48 -21.34
N ASN A 66 0.45 -6.40 -22.22
CA ASN A 66 -0.82 -7.11 -22.11
C ASN A 66 -0.68 -8.22 -21.06
N ALA A 67 -0.69 -7.81 -19.79
CA ALA A 67 -0.42 -8.70 -18.67
C ALA A 67 -1.62 -9.61 -18.35
N HIS A 68 -2.84 -9.11 -18.50
CA HIS A 68 -4.07 -9.79 -18.10
C HIS A 68 -5.20 -9.51 -19.11
N GLU A 69 -6.19 -10.40 -19.14
CA GLU A 69 -7.38 -10.24 -20.01
C GLU A 69 -8.48 -9.41 -19.34
N ALA A 70 -8.27 -8.99 -18.09
CA ALA A 70 -9.26 -8.32 -17.27
C ALA A 70 -8.63 -7.45 -16.18
N TYR A 71 -9.48 -6.79 -15.38
CA TYR A 71 -9.12 -5.81 -14.35
C TYR A 71 -7.99 -6.28 -13.43
N ILE A 72 -6.91 -5.50 -13.34
CA ILE A 72 -5.81 -5.73 -12.40
C ILE A 72 -6.20 -5.23 -11.01
N TYR A 73 -6.16 -6.11 -10.01
CA TYR A 73 -6.49 -5.76 -8.62
C TYR A 73 -5.35 -5.07 -7.89
N CYS A 74 -4.15 -5.65 -7.93
CA CYS A 74 -3.00 -5.12 -7.21
C CYS A 74 -1.68 -5.54 -7.85
N MET A 75 -0.60 -4.87 -7.45
CA MET A 75 0.74 -5.09 -7.95
C MET A 75 1.75 -4.99 -6.81
N ALA A 76 2.79 -5.80 -6.86
CA ALA A 76 3.96 -5.67 -6.00
C ALA A 76 5.24 -5.82 -6.82
N ILE A 77 6.32 -5.19 -6.36
CA ILE A 77 7.64 -5.31 -6.97
C ILE A 77 8.65 -5.72 -5.92
N ASN A 78 9.49 -6.70 -6.25
CA ASN A 78 10.54 -7.15 -5.34
C ASN A 78 11.84 -6.34 -5.53
N GLN A 79 12.83 -6.57 -4.67
CA GLN A 79 14.11 -5.84 -4.71
C GLN A 79 14.96 -6.07 -5.97
N HIS A 80 14.55 -7.00 -6.83
CA HIS A 80 15.24 -7.36 -8.07
C HIS A 80 14.50 -6.88 -9.33
N GLY A 81 13.43 -6.09 -9.16
CA GLY A 81 12.62 -5.60 -10.28
C GLY A 81 11.60 -6.61 -10.80
N LYS A 82 11.34 -7.71 -10.07
CA LYS A 82 10.28 -8.64 -10.44
C LYS A 82 8.93 -8.02 -10.12
N VAL A 83 8.14 -7.73 -11.15
CA VAL A 83 6.78 -7.20 -11.02
C VAL A 83 5.82 -8.38 -10.91
N TYR A 84 4.94 -8.35 -9.93
CA TYR A 84 3.83 -9.29 -9.75
C TYR A 84 2.51 -8.55 -9.86
N SER A 85 1.51 -9.18 -10.48
CA SER A 85 0.17 -8.62 -10.63
C SER A 85 -0.91 -9.69 -10.46
N SER A 86 -2.03 -9.31 -9.85
CA SER A 86 -3.25 -10.14 -9.83
C SER A 86 -4.38 -9.51 -10.61
N SER A 87 -5.25 -10.36 -11.16
CA SER A 87 -6.39 -9.94 -11.97
C SER A 87 -7.67 -10.67 -11.59
N CYS A 88 -8.80 -10.09 -12.00
CA CYS A 88 -10.12 -10.73 -11.89
C CYS A 88 -10.31 -11.93 -12.85
N ASP A 89 -9.37 -12.17 -13.76
CA ASP A 89 -9.30 -13.39 -14.58
C ASP A 89 -8.84 -14.65 -13.78
N GLY A 90 -8.52 -14.48 -12.49
CA GLY A 90 -8.07 -15.53 -11.57
C GLY A 90 -6.59 -15.85 -11.65
N GLN A 91 -5.81 -15.10 -12.43
CA GLN A 91 -4.37 -15.31 -12.60
C GLN A 91 -3.56 -14.34 -11.77
N VAL A 92 -2.44 -14.86 -11.25
CA VAL A 92 -1.34 -14.06 -10.75
C VAL A 92 -0.16 -14.24 -11.69
N HIS A 93 0.29 -13.14 -12.27
CA HIS A 93 1.42 -13.12 -13.19
C HIS A 93 2.65 -12.50 -12.55
N PHE A 94 3.80 -12.77 -13.16
CA PHE A 94 4.99 -11.99 -12.96
C PHE A 94 5.67 -11.65 -14.28
N MET A 95 6.51 -10.62 -14.25
CA MET A 95 7.42 -10.29 -15.35
C MET A 95 8.77 -9.78 -14.83
N MET A 96 9.80 -9.93 -15.66
CA MET A 96 11.18 -9.53 -15.40
C MET A 96 11.72 -8.75 -16.61
N PRO A 97 12.73 -7.88 -16.43
CA PRO A 97 13.35 -7.18 -17.54
C PRO A 97 14.03 -8.14 -18.53
N PRO A 98 14.03 -7.84 -19.85
CA PRO A 98 13.34 -6.73 -20.49
C PRO A 98 11.82 -6.92 -20.46
N TYR A 99 11.10 -5.91 -19.96
CA TYR A 99 9.65 -5.99 -19.80
C TYR A 99 8.95 -5.88 -21.16
N GLY A 100 7.99 -6.76 -21.39
CA GLY A 100 7.20 -6.86 -22.61
C GLY A 100 6.22 -8.03 -22.53
N ASP A 101 5.34 -8.18 -23.51
CA ASP A 101 4.35 -9.24 -23.55
C ASP A 101 4.98 -10.64 -23.39
N ASP A 102 6.12 -10.88 -24.06
CA ASP A 102 6.86 -12.15 -23.99
C ASP A 102 7.49 -12.44 -22.61
N SER A 103 7.56 -11.46 -21.72
CA SER A 103 8.14 -11.61 -20.38
C SER A 103 7.12 -12.03 -19.32
N VAL A 104 5.83 -12.01 -19.66
CA VAL A 104 4.72 -12.34 -18.75
C VAL A 104 4.66 -13.84 -18.53
N GLN A 105 4.65 -14.25 -17.26
CA GLN A 105 4.57 -15.65 -16.85
C GLN A 105 3.51 -15.83 -15.77
N GLU A 106 2.75 -16.93 -15.86
CA GLU A 106 1.83 -17.33 -14.80
C GLU A 106 2.62 -17.81 -13.58
N LEU A 107 2.37 -17.20 -12.41
CA LEU A 107 2.86 -17.69 -11.13
C LEU A 107 1.95 -18.80 -10.62
N PHE A 108 0.65 -18.52 -10.56
CA PHE A 108 -0.40 -19.46 -10.21
C PHE A 108 -1.78 -18.91 -10.61
N ARG A 109 -2.76 -19.81 -10.63
CA ARG A 109 -4.18 -19.50 -10.77
C ARG A 109 -4.92 -19.81 -9.46
N CYS A 110 -5.85 -18.96 -9.08
CA CYS A 110 -6.80 -19.21 -8.00
C CYS A 110 -8.20 -18.70 -8.36
N ASP A 111 -9.21 -19.36 -7.80
CA ASP A 111 -10.62 -18.98 -8.02
C ASP A 111 -11.04 -17.77 -7.16
N ASP A 112 -10.29 -17.51 -6.08
CA ASP A 112 -10.49 -16.40 -5.15
C ASP A 112 -9.74 -15.15 -5.62
N ALA A 113 -10.24 -13.96 -5.28
CA ALA A 113 -9.65 -12.70 -5.73
C ALA A 113 -8.44 -12.33 -4.87
N ILE A 114 -7.25 -12.28 -5.47
CA ILE A 114 -6.04 -11.77 -4.79
C ILE A 114 -6.10 -10.24 -4.78
N GLN A 115 -6.44 -9.67 -3.62
CA GLN A 115 -6.68 -8.22 -3.45
C GLN A 115 -5.49 -7.48 -2.84
N ALA A 116 -4.53 -8.20 -2.25
CA ALA A 116 -3.36 -7.60 -1.64
C ALA A 116 -2.09 -8.40 -1.97
N MET A 117 -1.04 -7.66 -2.36
CA MET A 117 0.30 -8.18 -2.59
C MET A 117 1.34 -7.31 -1.88
N TYR A 118 2.39 -7.95 -1.38
CA TYR A 118 3.52 -7.25 -0.76
C TYR A 118 4.81 -8.05 -0.97
N CYS A 119 5.93 -7.37 -1.19
CA CYS A 119 7.24 -8.01 -1.25
C CYS A 119 8.13 -7.58 -0.09
N ASP A 120 8.74 -8.56 0.58
CA ASP A 120 9.88 -8.36 1.48
C ASP A 120 11.11 -9.06 0.91
N GLY A 121 12.08 -8.28 0.42
CA GLY A 121 13.23 -8.82 -0.31
C GLY A 121 12.79 -9.59 -1.55
N SER A 122 12.96 -10.92 -1.53
CA SER A 122 12.55 -11.85 -2.60
C SER A 122 11.28 -12.66 -2.27
N VAL A 123 10.68 -12.43 -1.10
CA VAL A 123 9.46 -13.12 -0.66
C VAL A 123 8.25 -12.30 -1.09
N LEU A 124 7.34 -12.94 -1.82
CA LEU A 124 6.03 -12.37 -2.14
C LEU A 124 4.99 -12.90 -1.16
N TYR A 125 4.15 -11.99 -0.65
CA TYR A 125 2.96 -12.29 0.13
C TYR A 125 1.73 -11.94 -0.71
N THR A 126 0.76 -12.84 -0.74
CA THR A 126 -0.51 -12.68 -1.46
C THR A 126 -1.66 -12.93 -0.49
N GLY A 127 -2.68 -12.10 -0.51
CA GLY A 127 -3.87 -12.21 0.34
C GLY A 127 -5.15 -12.19 -0.50
N ASP A 128 -6.05 -13.13 -0.25
CA ASP A 128 -7.31 -13.27 -0.99
C ASP A 128 -8.55 -12.78 -0.22
N ASP A 129 -9.68 -12.73 -0.95
CA ASP A 129 -10.99 -12.37 -0.44
C ASP A 129 -11.67 -13.48 0.40
N LYS A 130 -10.96 -14.57 0.72
CA LYS A 130 -11.39 -15.61 1.67
C LYS A 130 -10.52 -15.65 2.93
N GLY A 131 -9.56 -14.74 3.04
CA GLY A 131 -8.67 -14.67 4.18
C GLY A 131 -7.45 -15.56 4.10
N VAL A 132 -7.17 -16.17 2.95
CA VAL A 132 -5.96 -16.93 2.77
C VAL A 132 -4.81 -15.99 2.48
N VAL A 133 -3.73 -16.14 3.24
CA VAL A 133 -2.44 -15.58 2.88
C VAL A 133 -1.51 -16.68 2.42
N THR A 134 -0.91 -16.48 1.24
CA THR A 134 0.07 -17.39 0.66
C THR A 134 1.39 -16.66 0.45
N THR A 135 2.49 -17.29 0.86
CA THR A 135 3.85 -16.75 0.70
C THR A 135 4.62 -17.54 -0.35
N TRP A 136 5.43 -16.85 -1.15
CA TRP A 136 6.14 -17.40 -2.29
C TRP A 136 7.61 -16.98 -2.25
N THR A 137 8.51 -17.88 -2.63
CA THR A 137 9.91 -17.53 -2.92
C THR A 137 10.40 -18.34 -4.12
N ASN A 138 11.20 -17.71 -4.99
CA ASN A 138 11.68 -18.35 -6.22
C ASN A 138 10.56 -19.06 -6.99
N ASP A 139 9.41 -18.39 -7.08
CA ASP A 139 8.21 -18.85 -7.78
C ASP A 139 7.59 -20.15 -7.23
N ARG A 140 7.92 -20.48 -5.98
CA ARG A 140 7.39 -21.64 -5.26
C ARG A 140 6.64 -21.20 -4.02
N MET A 141 5.46 -21.76 -3.82
CA MET A 141 4.71 -21.59 -2.60
C MET A 141 5.51 -22.14 -1.40
N LEU A 142 5.80 -21.27 -0.44
CA LEU A 142 6.43 -21.63 0.82
C LEU A 142 5.41 -22.12 1.85
N PHE A 143 4.31 -21.39 1.96
CA PHE A 143 3.35 -21.55 3.05
C PHE A 143 2.02 -20.90 2.70
N LYS A 144 0.95 -21.49 3.24
CA LYS A 144 -0.42 -20.99 3.16
C LYS A 144 -1.04 -21.06 4.55
N TYR A 145 -1.73 -20.01 4.96
CA TYR A 145 -2.53 -20.03 6.18
C TYR A 145 -3.80 -19.21 5.98
N SER A 146 -4.85 -19.65 6.66
CA SER A 146 -6.18 -19.08 6.54
C SER A 146 -6.51 -18.25 7.78
N LEU A 147 -6.90 -17.02 7.51
CA LEU A 147 -7.59 -16.11 8.40
C LEU A 147 -9.10 -16.32 8.22
N VAL A 148 -9.89 -15.87 9.19
CA VAL A 148 -11.36 -16.00 9.18
C VAL A 148 -12.02 -14.77 8.52
N GLU A 149 -11.22 -13.87 7.93
CA GLU A 149 -11.66 -12.63 7.29
C GLU A 149 -10.82 -12.33 6.04
N GLU A 150 -11.43 -11.66 5.06
CA GLU A 150 -10.81 -11.23 3.80
C GLU A 150 -9.54 -10.39 4.05
N VAL A 151 -8.56 -10.47 3.16
CA VAL A 151 -7.32 -9.66 3.25
C VAL A 151 -7.39 -8.49 2.28
N LYS A 152 -7.70 -7.28 2.77
CA LYS A 152 -7.75 -6.06 1.95
C LYS A 152 -6.40 -5.35 1.85
N SER A 153 -5.58 -5.44 2.89
CA SER A 153 -4.21 -4.95 2.87
C SER A 153 -3.35 -5.86 3.74
N LEU A 154 -2.10 -6.04 3.32
CA LEU A 154 -1.14 -6.88 4.01
C LEU A 154 0.27 -6.34 3.89
N ALA A 155 1.11 -6.73 4.84
CA ALA A 155 2.55 -6.63 4.76
C ALA A 155 3.17 -7.87 5.39
N GLY A 156 4.42 -8.16 5.04
CA GLY A 156 5.19 -9.24 5.65
C GLY A 156 6.61 -8.78 5.94
N GLU A 157 7.19 -9.24 7.03
CA GLU A 157 8.62 -9.11 7.26
C GLU A 157 9.08 -10.23 8.20
N GLN A 158 10.28 -10.77 7.98
CA GLN A 158 10.81 -11.87 8.79
C GLN A 158 9.82 -13.06 8.84
N ASN A 159 9.30 -13.42 10.02
CA ASN A 159 8.25 -14.42 10.21
C ASN A 159 6.91 -13.81 10.66
N LEU A 160 6.74 -12.50 10.50
CA LEU A 160 5.55 -11.76 10.85
C LEU A 160 4.74 -11.41 9.61
N ILE A 161 3.43 -11.46 9.76
CA ILE A 161 2.50 -11.07 8.72
C ILE A 161 1.43 -10.18 9.35
N TYR A 162 1.21 -9.06 8.69
CA TYR A 162 0.28 -8.01 9.07
C TYR A 162 -0.87 -8.07 8.09
N THR A 163 -2.09 -8.21 8.59
CA THR A 163 -3.29 -8.23 7.76
C THR A 163 -4.35 -7.31 8.32
N VAL A 164 -5.17 -6.75 7.44
CA VAL A 164 -6.28 -5.90 7.83
C VAL A 164 -7.40 -5.95 6.80
N ARG A 165 -8.63 -5.82 7.29
CA ARG A 165 -9.84 -5.55 6.51
C ARG A 165 -10.50 -4.26 6.99
N ASP A 166 -11.46 -4.37 7.91
CA ASP A 166 -12.33 -3.26 8.33
C ASP A 166 -12.21 -2.86 9.79
N LEU A 167 -11.90 -3.80 10.70
CA LEU A 167 -12.04 -3.55 12.14
C LEU A 167 -10.74 -3.68 12.92
N ASP A 168 -9.90 -4.65 12.56
CA ASP A 168 -8.67 -4.93 13.29
C ASP A 168 -7.50 -5.20 12.35
N VAL A 169 -6.35 -4.61 12.70
CA VAL A 169 -5.04 -5.02 12.20
C VAL A 169 -4.57 -6.19 13.04
N VAL A 170 -4.30 -7.32 12.40
CA VAL A 170 -3.82 -8.54 13.05
C VAL A 170 -2.35 -8.74 12.71
N VAL A 171 -1.53 -8.90 13.74
CA VAL A 171 -0.12 -9.25 13.58
C VAL A 171 0.06 -10.72 13.97
N SER A 172 0.36 -11.55 12.99
CA SER A 172 0.55 -12.99 13.14
C SER A 172 2.02 -13.35 13.03
N GLN A 173 2.51 -14.24 13.88
CA GLN A 173 3.84 -14.85 13.73
C GLN A 173 3.69 -16.29 13.25
N VAL A 174 4.31 -16.57 12.11
CA VAL A 174 4.41 -17.92 11.55
C VAL A 174 5.44 -18.72 12.34
N ALA A 175 5.06 -19.90 12.79
CA ALA A 175 5.97 -20.82 13.46
C ALA A 175 6.91 -21.46 12.43
N GLU A 176 8.17 -21.69 12.82
CA GLU A 176 9.11 -22.38 11.95
C GLU A 176 8.64 -23.81 11.62
N GLY A 177 8.82 -24.19 10.36
CA GLY A 177 8.48 -25.52 9.84
C GLY A 177 7.30 -25.55 8.86
N LYS A 178 7.01 -26.73 8.32
CA LYS A 178 6.02 -26.93 7.23
C LYS A 178 4.56 -26.96 7.69
N SER A 179 4.28 -26.65 8.95
CA SER A 179 3.04 -27.09 9.62
C SER A 179 1.85 -26.14 9.53
N GLY A 180 1.93 -25.02 8.81
CA GLY A 180 0.79 -24.08 8.74
C GLY A 180 0.55 -23.28 10.03
N LYS A 181 1.32 -23.52 11.10
CA LYS A 181 1.04 -22.96 12.43
C LYS A 181 1.44 -21.49 12.54
N TYR A 182 0.57 -20.71 13.15
CA TYR A 182 0.82 -19.31 13.49
C TYR A 182 0.29 -18.96 14.88
N SER A 183 0.71 -17.82 15.41
CA SER A 183 0.20 -17.25 16.67
C SER A 183 -0.03 -15.75 16.54
N ASN A 184 -1.11 -15.24 17.13
CA ASN A 184 -1.38 -13.81 17.14
C ASN A 184 -0.47 -13.12 18.16
N LYS A 185 0.23 -12.07 17.71
CA LYS A 185 1.08 -11.21 18.55
C LYS A 185 0.38 -9.92 18.96
N ALA A 186 -0.50 -9.41 18.11
CA ALA A 186 -1.33 -8.26 18.39
C ALA A 186 -2.61 -8.27 17.57
N VAL A 187 -3.65 -7.66 18.13
CA VAL A 187 -4.90 -7.30 17.47
C VAL A 187 -5.14 -5.84 17.84
N ILE A 188 -5.13 -4.96 16.84
CA ILE A 188 -5.11 -3.50 17.03
C ILE A 188 -6.32 -2.92 16.29
N PRO A 189 -7.18 -2.12 16.95
CA PRO A 189 -8.31 -1.48 16.28
C PRO A 189 -7.87 -0.60 15.12
N GLY A 190 -8.27 -0.94 13.89
CA GLY A 190 -7.84 -0.24 12.69
C GLY A 190 -8.39 -0.87 11.41
N LYS A 191 -8.33 -0.13 10.32
CA LYS A 191 -8.89 -0.49 9.02
C LYS A 191 -7.81 -0.48 7.94
N SER A 192 -8.11 -1.11 6.80
CA SER A 192 -7.30 -1.04 5.59
C SER A 192 -7.25 0.40 5.04
N PRO A 193 -6.14 0.82 4.41
CA PRO A 193 -4.87 0.10 4.22
C PRO A 193 -3.92 0.14 5.44
N LEU A 194 -2.87 -0.70 5.40
CA LEU A 194 -1.72 -0.65 6.32
C LEU A 194 -0.40 -0.43 5.56
N GLN A 195 0.64 0.03 6.26
CA GLN A 195 1.98 0.24 5.73
C GLN A 195 3.07 0.10 6.80
N LEU A 196 4.13 -0.65 6.50
CA LEU A 196 5.35 -0.70 7.33
C LEU A 196 6.26 0.50 7.04
N LEU A 197 6.78 1.15 8.08
CA LEU A 197 7.49 2.43 7.99
C LEU A 197 8.66 2.52 8.98
N GLY A 198 9.46 3.58 8.83
CA GLY A 198 10.53 3.89 9.78
C GLY A 198 11.82 3.12 9.50
N PRO A 199 12.89 3.42 10.27
CA PRO A 199 14.18 2.78 10.10
C PRO A 199 14.09 1.28 10.36
N LEU A 200 14.95 0.52 9.68
CA LEU A 200 15.13 -0.91 9.97
C LEU A 200 15.97 -1.07 11.24
N VAL A 201 15.43 -1.80 12.22
CA VAL A 201 16.14 -2.22 13.43
C VAL A 201 16.08 -3.74 13.45
N ASP A 202 17.25 -4.38 13.39
CA ASP A 202 17.39 -5.85 13.31
C ASP A 202 16.55 -6.48 12.19
N GLY A 203 16.49 -5.82 11.04
CA GLY A 203 15.73 -6.29 9.86
C GLY A 203 14.22 -6.15 10.01
N LYS A 204 13.72 -5.35 10.96
CA LYS A 204 12.30 -5.06 11.17
C LYS A 204 12.04 -3.56 11.04
N ARG A 205 10.97 -3.16 10.35
CA ARG A 205 10.55 -1.75 10.28
C ARG A 205 10.09 -1.27 11.65
N SER A 206 10.46 -0.05 12.04
CA SER A 206 10.22 0.46 13.39
C SER A 206 8.76 0.81 13.66
N TYR A 207 7.97 1.11 12.62
CA TYR A 207 6.59 1.56 12.76
C TYR A 207 5.63 0.81 11.84
N LEU A 208 4.37 0.78 12.26
CA LEU A 208 3.24 0.28 11.46
C LEU A 208 2.18 1.37 11.43
N ALA A 209 1.86 1.87 10.24
CA ALA A 209 0.77 2.80 9.99
C ALA A 209 -0.44 2.09 9.41
N PHE A 210 -1.63 2.55 9.73
CA PHE A 210 -2.90 2.08 9.18
C PHE A 210 -4.00 3.11 9.42
N THR A 211 -5.16 2.93 8.79
CA THR A 211 -6.30 3.83 9.01
C THR A 211 -7.02 3.49 10.30
N ASP A 212 -7.61 4.49 10.96
CA ASP A 212 -8.52 4.21 12.07
C ASP A 212 -9.81 3.52 11.59
N ARG A 213 -10.69 3.10 12.52
CA ARG A 213 -11.94 2.41 12.14
C ARG A 213 -12.94 3.28 11.38
N SER A 214 -12.79 4.61 11.37
CA SER A 214 -13.59 5.48 10.51
C SER A 214 -13.14 5.38 9.05
N GLY A 215 -11.88 5.02 8.82
CA GLY A 215 -11.23 5.03 7.51
C GLY A 215 -10.81 6.42 7.05
N MET A 216 -11.09 7.49 7.81
CA MET A 216 -10.78 8.88 7.47
C MET A 216 -9.56 9.42 8.24
N GLY A 217 -9.19 8.77 9.34
CA GLY A 217 -8.00 9.09 10.13
C GLY A 217 -6.89 8.06 10.00
N LEU A 218 -5.71 8.42 10.50
CA LEU A 218 -4.50 7.59 10.50
C LEU A 218 -4.02 7.30 11.93
N GLN A 219 -3.43 6.12 12.10
CA GLN A 219 -2.77 5.71 13.33
C GLN A 219 -1.35 5.24 13.04
N LEU A 220 -0.44 5.47 13.99
CA LEU A 220 0.91 4.90 13.98
C LEU A 220 1.18 4.20 15.30
N VAL A 221 1.63 2.97 15.22
CA VAL A 221 2.08 2.18 16.37
C VAL A 221 3.56 1.81 16.23
N ASN A 222 4.20 1.58 17.37
CA ASN A 222 5.51 0.95 17.38
C ASN A 222 5.42 -0.46 16.80
N ASN A 223 6.37 -0.87 15.97
CA ASN A 223 6.38 -2.22 15.40
C ASN A 223 7.45 -3.11 16.05
N LEU A 224 8.39 -2.56 16.83
CA LEU A 224 9.41 -3.37 17.49
C LEU A 224 8.80 -4.21 18.63
N SER A 225 9.18 -5.49 18.72
CA SER A 225 8.58 -6.47 19.64
C SER A 225 8.61 -6.04 21.11
N GLN A 226 9.64 -5.29 21.52
CA GLN A 226 9.79 -4.79 22.89
C GLN A 226 8.75 -3.70 23.26
N GLN A 227 8.21 -3.01 22.25
CA GLN A 227 7.29 -1.88 22.43
C GLN A 227 5.80 -2.30 22.33
N ARG A 228 5.53 -3.60 22.14
CA ARG A 228 4.19 -4.23 22.21
C ARG A 228 3.11 -3.51 21.39
N TYR A 229 3.45 -2.99 20.21
CA TYR A 229 2.49 -2.30 19.36
C TYR A 229 1.77 -1.12 20.03
N SER A 230 2.46 -0.42 20.92
CA SER A 230 1.92 0.77 21.57
C SER A 230 1.72 1.91 20.57
N LYS A 231 0.57 2.58 20.66
CA LYS A 231 0.24 3.74 19.85
C LYS A 231 1.20 4.89 20.12
N ILE A 232 1.78 5.44 19.06
CA ILE A 232 2.62 6.64 19.12
C ILE A 232 1.72 7.87 18.98
N TRP A 233 0.88 7.89 17.94
CA TRP A 233 -0.07 8.96 17.68
C TRP A 233 -1.26 8.50 16.84
N GLU A 234 -2.26 9.36 16.78
CA GLU A 234 -3.48 9.23 15.97
C GLU A 234 -3.82 10.60 15.39
N LEU A 235 -4.24 10.60 14.13
CA LEU A 235 -4.70 11.76 13.38
C LEU A 235 -6.14 11.50 12.91
N PRO A 236 -7.15 11.80 13.72
CA PRO A 236 -8.55 11.63 13.31
C PRO A 236 -8.89 12.61 12.18
N ASP A 237 -9.80 12.21 11.30
CA ASP A 237 -10.40 13.06 10.25
C ASP A 237 -9.37 13.81 9.40
N CYS A 238 -8.21 13.20 9.16
CA CYS A 238 -7.15 13.82 8.36
C CYS A 238 -7.50 13.84 6.86
N HIS A 239 -8.43 12.99 6.43
CA HIS A 239 -9.13 13.03 5.15
C HIS A 239 -10.63 13.26 5.37
N GLU A 240 -11.29 13.82 4.35
CA GLU A 240 -12.74 14.08 4.41
C GLU A 240 -13.54 12.80 4.11
N TRP A 241 -13.00 11.92 3.27
CA TRP A 241 -13.56 10.62 2.91
C TRP A 241 -12.53 9.51 3.16
N ILE A 242 -12.90 8.26 2.82
CA ILE A 242 -12.07 7.08 3.06
C ILE A 242 -10.66 7.24 2.45
N VAL A 243 -9.65 7.02 3.30
CA VAL A 243 -8.26 6.79 2.90
C VAL A 243 -8.18 5.41 2.28
N ASN A 244 -7.79 5.36 1.01
CA ASN A 244 -7.77 4.15 0.22
C ASN A 244 -6.33 3.63 -0.01
N ALA A 245 -5.33 4.51 0.03
CA ALA A 245 -3.95 4.14 -0.24
C ALA A 245 -2.98 4.75 0.78
N LEU A 246 -1.97 3.97 1.17
CA LEU A 246 -0.83 4.41 1.98
C LEU A 246 0.46 4.02 1.28
N CYS A 247 1.46 4.89 1.38
CA CYS A 247 2.84 4.52 1.08
C CYS A 247 3.78 5.34 1.98
N GLY A 248 5.04 4.94 2.04
CA GLY A 248 6.02 5.68 2.81
C GLY A 248 7.36 4.98 2.86
N ASN A 249 8.26 5.55 3.65
CA ASN A 249 9.62 5.08 3.81
C ASN A 249 10.07 5.28 5.27
N GLU A 250 11.37 5.45 5.48
CA GLU A 250 11.96 5.63 6.81
C GLU A 250 11.56 6.95 7.47
N THR A 251 11.29 7.97 6.66
CA THR A 251 11.14 9.36 7.12
C THR A 251 9.73 9.89 6.87
N TYR A 252 9.05 9.38 5.84
CA TYR A 252 7.79 9.95 5.36
C TYR A 252 6.66 8.92 5.31
N LEU A 253 5.46 9.41 5.57
CA LEU A 253 4.19 8.72 5.34
C LEU A 253 3.35 9.56 4.40
N TYR A 254 2.70 8.90 3.44
CA TYR A 254 1.74 9.53 2.54
C TYR A 254 0.44 8.74 2.54
N SER A 255 -0.68 9.45 2.43
CA SER A 255 -2.01 8.84 2.28
C SER A 255 -2.75 9.47 1.11
N GLY A 256 -3.54 8.65 0.43
CA GLY A 256 -4.43 9.04 -0.66
C GLY A 256 -5.85 8.60 -0.34
N GLY A 257 -6.81 9.50 -0.56
CA GLY A 257 -8.21 9.27 -0.25
C GLY A 257 -9.17 9.43 -1.43
N TYR A 258 -10.41 9.00 -1.22
CA TYR A 258 -11.52 9.28 -2.13
C TYR A 258 -11.95 10.74 -2.12
N ASP A 259 -11.47 11.52 -1.14
CA ASP A 259 -11.56 12.98 -1.13
C ASP A 259 -10.63 13.65 -2.16
N LYS A 260 -10.01 12.85 -3.04
CA LYS A 260 -9.18 13.27 -4.17
C LYS A 260 -7.89 13.98 -3.74
N LYS A 261 -7.48 13.80 -2.49
CA LYS A 261 -6.29 14.41 -1.92
C LYS A 261 -5.21 13.37 -1.67
N VAL A 262 -3.96 13.77 -1.84
CA VAL A 262 -2.80 13.07 -1.30
C VAL A 262 -2.11 13.96 -0.30
N LYS A 263 -1.85 13.43 0.90
CA LYS A 263 -1.32 14.15 2.05
C LYS A 263 -0.03 13.49 2.53
N GLY A 264 0.92 14.28 3.03
CA GLY A 264 2.22 13.81 3.48
C GLY A 264 2.55 14.24 4.90
N TRP A 265 3.28 13.40 5.62
CA TRP A 265 3.79 13.64 6.97
C TRP A 265 5.23 13.17 7.14
N THR A 266 5.92 13.79 8.10
CA THR A 266 7.27 13.42 8.53
C THR A 266 7.37 13.44 10.06
N ASP A 267 8.57 13.20 10.60
CA ASP A 267 8.84 13.13 12.03
C ASP A 267 7.97 12.06 12.73
N LEU A 268 7.87 10.88 12.10
CA LEU A 268 6.93 9.83 12.47
C LEU A 268 7.13 9.30 13.90
N GLY A 269 8.36 9.34 14.41
CA GLY A 269 8.69 8.87 15.76
C GLY A 269 8.35 9.85 16.89
N ALA A 270 7.98 11.09 16.56
CA ALA A 270 7.55 12.08 17.55
C ALA A 270 6.16 11.73 18.11
N GLY A 271 5.77 12.36 19.23
CA GLY A 271 4.42 12.19 19.80
C GLY A 271 3.28 12.72 18.92
N LYS A 272 3.60 13.46 17.87
CA LYS A 272 2.70 13.91 16.81
C LYS A 272 3.52 14.15 15.54
N PRO A 273 3.09 13.66 14.37
CA PRO A 273 3.85 13.84 13.15
C PRO A 273 3.71 15.28 12.63
N LYS A 274 4.69 15.73 11.85
CA LYS A 274 4.66 17.04 11.20
C LYS A 274 4.04 16.90 9.81
N ALA A 275 3.04 17.73 9.51
CA ALA A 275 2.48 17.82 8.16
C ALA A 275 3.53 18.33 7.16
N LEU A 276 3.66 17.64 6.04
CA LEU A 276 4.57 17.98 4.94
C LEU A 276 3.85 18.77 3.85
N GLY A 277 2.62 18.38 3.52
CA GLY A 277 1.75 19.13 2.61
C GLY A 277 0.69 18.26 1.96
N GLU A 278 -0.14 18.84 1.10
CA GLU A 278 -1.19 18.11 0.36
C GLU A 278 -1.31 18.58 -1.09
N VAL A 279 -1.81 17.69 -1.95
CA VAL A 279 -2.17 17.98 -3.34
C VAL A 279 -3.58 17.47 -3.63
N GLU A 280 -4.30 18.17 -4.51
CA GLU A 280 -5.56 17.71 -5.09
C GLU A 280 -5.30 17.06 -6.46
N VAL A 281 -5.94 15.91 -6.70
CA VAL A 281 -5.70 15.02 -7.84
C VAL A 281 -6.89 15.05 -8.83
N ASP A 282 -7.95 15.80 -8.51
CA ASP A 282 -9.24 15.92 -9.22
C ASP A 282 -10.04 14.62 -9.40
N SER A 283 -9.46 13.47 -9.08
CA SER A 283 -10.05 12.13 -9.13
C SER A 283 -9.75 11.35 -7.84
N CYS A 284 -10.57 10.33 -7.54
CA CYS A 284 -10.34 9.42 -6.43
C CYS A 284 -8.97 8.75 -6.55
N VAL A 285 -8.26 8.63 -5.43
CA VAL A 285 -6.94 7.98 -5.37
C VAL A 285 -7.10 6.48 -5.13
N ASN A 286 -6.67 5.68 -6.11
CA ASN A 286 -6.76 4.22 -6.07
C ASN A 286 -5.51 3.58 -5.44
N SER A 287 -4.34 4.12 -5.74
CA SER A 287 -3.07 3.60 -5.24
C SER A 287 -1.99 4.68 -5.28
N ILE A 288 -1.04 4.60 -4.35
CA ILE A 288 0.13 5.49 -4.32
C ILE A 288 1.40 4.70 -4.04
N CYS A 289 2.53 5.15 -4.57
CA CYS A 289 3.83 4.59 -4.23
C CYS A 289 4.91 5.68 -4.13
N CYS A 290 5.94 5.42 -3.32
CA CYS A 290 7.08 6.32 -3.20
C CYS A 290 8.00 6.19 -4.42
N GLY A 291 8.34 7.31 -5.02
CA GLY A 291 9.42 7.46 -5.99
C GLY A 291 10.71 8.00 -5.34
N ALA A 292 11.66 8.39 -6.19
CA ALA A 292 12.87 9.07 -5.74
C ALA A 292 12.59 10.53 -5.31
N ASN A 293 13.47 11.08 -4.47
CA ASN A 293 13.50 12.50 -4.12
C ASN A 293 12.15 13.04 -3.57
N ASN A 294 11.47 12.34 -2.66
CA ASN A 294 10.15 12.75 -2.11
C ASN A 294 9.05 12.93 -3.17
N THR A 295 9.14 12.16 -4.26
CA THR A 295 8.07 12.07 -5.26
C THR A 295 7.10 10.97 -4.86
N VAL A 296 5.81 11.21 -5.01
CA VAL A 296 4.76 10.22 -4.83
C VAL A 296 4.03 10.05 -6.16
N TYR A 297 3.97 8.82 -6.66
CA TYR A 297 3.17 8.49 -7.83
C TYR A 297 1.78 8.06 -7.41
N ILE A 298 0.78 8.47 -8.17
CA ILE A 298 -0.63 8.41 -7.81
C ILE A 298 -1.40 7.80 -8.99
N ALA A 299 -2.02 6.65 -8.77
CA ALA A 299 -3.03 6.09 -9.67
C ALA A 299 -4.43 6.54 -9.25
N SER A 300 -5.24 6.93 -10.23
CA SER A 300 -6.52 7.58 -10.00
C SER A 300 -7.63 6.95 -10.85
N SER A 301 -8.89 7.08 -10.42
CA SER A 301 -10.06 6.51 -11.12
C SER A 301 -10.34 7.07 -12.52
N ASP A 302 -9.72 8.19 -12.89
CA ASP A 302 -9.80 8.73 -14.26
C ASP A 302 -8.83 8.04 -15.24
N GLY A 303 -8.11 7.02 -14.79
CA GLY A 303 -7.16 6.26 -15.60
C GLY A 303 -5.76 6.86 -15.68
N TYR A 304 -5.57 8.10 -15.21
CA TYR A 304 -4.29 8.78 -15.30
C TYR A 304 -3.41 8.53 -14.08
N ILE A 305 -2.11 8.54 -14.34
CA ILE A 305 -1.08 8.54 -13.31
C ILE A 305 -0.57 9.98 -13.15
N ARG A 306 -0.33 10.39 -11.91
CA ARG A 306 0.26 11.69 -11.57
C ARG A 306 1.47 11.50 -10.68
N SER A 307 2.42 12.43 -10.75
CA SER A 307 3.53 12.51 -9.80
C SER A 307 3.42 13.80 -9.01
N ALA A 308 3.55 13.68 -7.68
CA ALA A 308 3.49 14.79 -6.75
C ALA A 308 4.80 14.91 -5.99
N LYS A 309 5.31 16.13 -5.87
CA LYS A 309 6.51 16.43 -5.10
C LYS A 309 6.14 17.02 -3.75
N PHE A 310 6.70 16.48 -2.68
CA PHE A 310 6.55 17.02 -1.32
C PHE A 310 7.90 17.58 -0.83
N VAL A 311 7.89 18.80 -0.31
CA VAL A 311 9.10 19.61 0.02
C VAL A 311 9.15 19.98 1.50
#